data_AF-A0AAV2S1G1-F1
#
_entry.id   AF-A0AAV2S1G1-F1
#
_cell.length_a   1.000
_cell.length_b   1.000
_cell.length_c   1.000
_cell.angle_alpha   90.00
_cell.angle_beta   90.00
_cell.angle_gamma   90.00
#
_symmetry.space_group_name_H-M   'P 1'
#
loop_
_entity.id
_entity.type
_entity.pdbx_description
1 polymer ?
#
loop_
_entity_poly.entity_id
_entity_poly.type
_entity_poly.pdbx_seq_one_letter_code
_entity_poly.pdbx_strand_id
1 'polypeptide(L)'
;LQNQLLKVLSSKNYRFSTNELHKEFNLLKVEDIAKQETLTFVHNFFSNSLPPVFDNYFETFGNNYVTRNGANTIRIKKHATETAALSIQIKGAKLWNGLDNDLWAIPKRKKFRLKFKTSVTATY
;
A
#
# COMPACT_ATOMS: atom_id res chain seq x y z
N LEU A 1 -4.21 -22.01 3.08
CA LEU A 1 -4.07 -22.82 1.85
C LEU A 1 -2.77 -22.55 1.08
N GLN A 2 -2.50 -21.30 0.66
CA GLN A 2 -1.34 -20.96 -0.17
C GLN A 2 0.03 -21.38 0.41
N ASN A 3 0.29 -21.12 1.69
CA ASN A 3 1.59 -21.44 2.31
C ASN A 3 1.85 -22.94 2.43
N GLN A 4 0.82 -23.74 2.67
CA GLN A 4 0.96 -25.20 2.75
C GLN A 4 1.27 -25.77 1.37
N LEU A 5 0.59 -25.31 0.33
CA LEU A 5 0.87 -25.71 -1.04
C LEU A 5 2.30 -25.36 -1.47
N LEU A 6 2.74 -24.13 -1.19
CA LEU A 6 4.12 -23.70 -1.46
C LEU A 6 5.14 -24.59 -0.74
N LYS A 7 4.91 -24.92 0.54
CA LYS A 7 5.81 -25.83 1.27
C LYS A 7 5.89 -27.21 0.65
N VAL A 8 4.75 -27.79 0.24
CA VAL A 8 4.70 -29.12 -0.40
C VAL A 8 5.41 -29.10 -1.74
N LEU A 9 5.10 -28.13 -2.61
CA LEU A 9 5.71 -28.02 -3.94
C LEU A 9 7.22 -27.77 -3.87
N SER A 10 7.68 -27.05 -2.84
CA SER A 10 9.09 -26.73 -2.66
C SER A 10 9.83 -27.71 -1.74
N SER A 11 9.19 -28.82 -1.37
CA SER A 11 9.71 -29.85 -0.45
C SER A 11 10.27 -29.27 0.87
N LYS A 12 9.67 -28.18 1.36
CA LYS A 12 10.06 -27.52 2.61
C LYS A 12 9.38 -28.20 3.80
N ASN A 13 10.04 -28.16 4.95
CA ASN A 13 9.47 -28.67 6.18
C ASN A 13 8.13 -27.97 6.50
N TYR A 14 7.19 -28.71 7.09
CA TYR A 14 5.92 -28.17 7.58
C TYR A 14 6.10 -26.91 8.45
N ARG A 15 7.13 -26.89 9.31
CA ARG A 15 7.44 -25.76 10.22
C ARG A 15 8.28 -24.64 9.60
N PHE A 16 8.57 -24.70 8.30
CA PHE A 16 9.35 -23.64 7.62
C PHE A 16 8.68 -22.27 7.77
N SER A 17 9.48 -21.22 7.98
CA SER A 17 8.98 -19.88 8.24
C SER A 17 8.21 -19.33 7.04
N THR A 18 7.07 -18.69 7.29
CA THR A 18 6.29 -18.06 6.22
C THR A 18 7.04 -16.86 5.63
N ASN A 19 7.82 -16.14 6.43
CA ASN A 19 8.58 -14.99 5.95
C ASN A 19 9.66 -15.42 4.96
N GLU A 20 10.45 -16.43 5.34
CA GLU A 20 11.50 -17.00 4.51
C GLU A 20 10.93 -17.58 3.21
N LEU A 21 9.79 -18.27 3.29
CA LEU A 21 9.11 -18.81 2.10
C LEU A 21 8.69 -17.69 1.13
N HIS A 22 8.08 -16.63 1.64
CA HIS A 22 7.63 -15.52 0.81
C HIS A 22 8.80 -14.70 0.25
N LYS A 23 9.90 -14.60 1.00
CA LYS A 23 11.16 -14.00 0.54
C LYS A 23 11.80 -14.82 -0.60
N GLU A 24 11.91 -16.13 -0.43
CA GLU A 24 12.50 -17.05 -1.41
C GLU A 24 11.73 -17.01 -2.74
N PHE A 25 10.40 -17.01 -2.70
CA PHE A 25 9.56 -16.96 -3.90
C PHE A 25 9.26 -15.54 -4.40
N ASN A 26 9.81 -14.50 -3.76
CA ASN A 26 9.46 -13.11 -4.02
C ASN A 26 7.94 -12.88 -4.10
N LEU A 27 7.20 -13.46 -3.14
CA LEU A 27 5.76 -13.32 -3.00
C LEU A 27 5.43 -12.31 -1.91
N LEU A 28 4.30 -11.63 -2.05
CA LEU A 28 3.75 -10.81 -0.99
C LEU A 28 2.81 -11.64 -0.12
N LYS A 29 2.84 -11.39 1.18
CA LYS A 29 1.82 -11.91 2.09
C LYS A 29 0.47 -11.28 1.79
N VAL A 30 -0.60 -11.98 2.16
CA VAL A 30 -1.99 -11.53 1.94
C VAL A 30 -2.23 -10.11 2.49
N GLU A 31 -1.71 -9.82 3.68
CA GLU A 31 -1.83 -8.49 4.28
C GLU A 31 -1.14 -7.40 3.45
N ASP A 32 0.03 -7.71 2.89
CA ASP A 32 0.80 -6.76 2.09
C ASP A 32 0.24 -6.61 0.68
N ILE A 33 -0.42 -7.64 0.15
CA ILE A 33 -1.25 -7.53 -1.07
C ILE A 33 -2.38 -6.54 -0.82
N ALA A 34 -3.11 -6.66 0.31
CA ALA A 34 -4.17 -5.72 0.64
C ALA A 34 -3.66 -4.28 0.80
N LYS A 35 -2.48 -4.10 1.41
CA LYS A 35 -1.80 -2.79 1.47
C LYS A 35 -1.45 -2.28 0.07
N GLN A 36 -0.89 -3.12 -0.80
CA GLN A 36 -0.54 -2.74 -2.17
C GLN A 36 -1.76 -2.30 -2.97
N GLU A 37 -2.90 -2.99 -2.86
CA GLU A 37 -4.13 -2.57 -3.54
C GLU A 37 -4.68 -1.26 -2.98
N THR A 38 -4.67 -1.09 -1.67
CA THR A 38 -5.08 0.17 -1.02
C THR A 38 -4.22 1.34 -1.51
N LEU A 39 -2.90 1.16 -1.54
CA LEU A 39 -1.96 2.18 -2.02
C LEU A 39 -2.08 2.42 -3.52
N THR A 40 -2.37 1.38 -4.30
CA THR A 40 -2.64 1.51 -5.74
C THR A 40 -3.88 2.37 -5.99
N PHE A 41 -4.93 2.21 -5.17
CA PHE A 41 -6.12 3.05 -5.24
C PHE A 41 -5.79 4.52 -4.95
N VAL A 42 -5.00 4.79 -3.90
CA VAL A 42 -4.55 6.15 -3.57
C VAL A 42 -3.67 6.74 -4.68
N HIS A 43 -2.75 5.95 -5.24
CA HIS A 43 -1.92 6.38 -6.37
C HIS A 43 -2.76 6.77 -7.59
N ASN A 44 -3.79 5.98 -7.89
CA ASN A 44 -4.72 6.24 -9.00
C ASN A 44 -5.54 7.51 -8.76
N PHE A 45 -5.88 7.83 -7.51
CA PHE A 45 -6.55 9.08 -7.11
C PHE A 45 -5.69 10.30 -7.47
N PHE A 46 -4.42 10.32 -7.06
CA PHE A 46 -3.50 11.42 -7.43
C PHE A 46 -3.23 11.51 -8.93
N SER A 47 -3.37 10.39 -9.65
CA SER A 47 -3.20 10.33 -11.11
C SER A 47 -4.47 10.70 -11.89
N ASN A 48 -5.57 11.10 -11.21
CA ASN A 48 -6.90 11.37 -11.82
C ASN A 48 -7.40 10.23 -12.74
N SER A 49 -7.07 8.99 -12.39
CA SER A 49 -7.41 7.79 -13.17
C SER A 49 -8.60 7.01 -12.60
N LEU A 50 -9.20 7.54 -11.54
CA LEU A 50 -10.40 6.97 -10.90
C LEU A 50 -11.67 7.55 -11.54
N PRO A 51 -12.81 6.87 -11.39
CA PRO A 51 -14.11 7.44 -11.75
C PRO A 51 -14.38 8.77 -11.03
N PRO A 52 -15.12 9.72 -11.65
CA PRO A 52 -15.38 11.05 -11.10
C PRO A 52 -16.03 11.07 -9.70
N VAL A 53 -16.72 9.99 -9.33
CA VAL A 53 -17.30 9.80 -7.98
C VAL A 53 -16.22 9.91 -6.88
N PHE A 54 -14.97 9.65 -7.22
CA PHE A 54 -13.85 9.66 -6.28
C PHE A 54 -13.02 10.94 -6.28
N ASP A 55 -13.34 11.96 -7.10
CA ASP A 55 -12.51 13.16 -7.24
C ASP A 55 -12.31 13.92 -5.91
N ASN A 56 -13.30 13.86 -5.01
CA ASN A 56 -13.25 14.47 -3.68
C ASN A 56 -13.12 13.43 -2.54
N TYR A 57 -12.65 12.22 -2.85
CA TYR A 57 -12.61 11.13 -1.88
C TYR A 57 -11.55 11.35 -0.78
N PHE A 58 -10.40 11.92 -1.13
CA PHE A 58 -9.35 12.29 -0.18
C PHE A 58 -9.18 13.81 -0.12
N GLU A 59 -9.12 14.35 1.10
CA GLU A 59 -8.73 15.74 1.33
C GLU A 59 -7.21 15.81 1.43
N THR A 60 -6.54 16.67 0.65
CA THR A 60 -5.09 16.92 0.79
C THR A 60 -4.84 18.12 1.69
N PHE A 61 -3.64 18.20 2.29
CA PHE A 61 -3.20 19.40 3.01
C PHE A 61 -2.78 20.50 2.03
N GLY A 62 -3.74 21.00 1.25
CA GLY A 62 -3.55 22.20 0.44
C GLY A 62 -3.45 23.42 1.34
N ASN A 63 -2.25 23.75 1.80
CA ASN A 63 -1.99 25.03 2.45
C ASN A 63 -1.61 26.06 1.37
N ASN A 64 -1.99 27.33 1.57
CA ASN A 64 -1.53 28.49 0.79
C ASN A 64 0.01 28.69 0.79
N TYR A 65 0.76 27.84 1.52
CA TYR A 65 2.22 27.85 1.57
C TYR A 65 2.77 26.52 1.06
N VAL A 66 3.69 26.59 0.10
CA VAL A 66 4.34 25.44 -0.52
C VAL A 66 5.22 24.74 0.53
N THR A 67 4.65 23.73 1.19
CA THR A 67 5.46 22.76 1.95
C THR A 67 5.83 21.63 1.00
N ARG A 68 7.10 21.23 1.02
CA ARG A 68 7.71 20.27 0.08
C ARG A 68 6.94 18.95 -0.07
N ASN A 69 6.17 18.56 0.96
CA ASN A 69 5.34 17.35 0.99
C ASN A 69 3.83 17.62 1.10
N GLY A 70 3.38 18.86 1.30
CA GLY A 70 1.98 19.16 1.64
C GLY A 70 0.98 18.77 0.56
N ALA A 71 1.32 18.98 -0.71
CA ALA A 71 0.45 18.67 -1.85
C ALA A 71 0.16 17.17 -2.01
N ASN A 72 1.10 16.30 -1.61
CA ASN A 72 0.97 14.84 -1.72
C ASN A 72 0.56 14.18 -0.40
N THR A 73 0.37 14.95 0.67
CA THR A 73 -0.03 14.43 1.98
C THR A 73 -1.55 14.47 2.12
N ILE A 74 -2.14 13.34 2.50
CA ILE A 74 -3.59 13.21 2.69
C ILE A 74 -3.95 13.54 4.13
N ARG A 75 -4.99 14.34 4.32
CA ARG A 75 -5.58 14.60 5.62
C ARG A 75 -6.30 13.36 6.14
N ILE A 76 -5.88 12.89 7.30
CA ILE A 76 -6.53 11.77 7.98
C ILE A 76 -7.76 12.30 8.71
N LYS A 77 -8.95 11.84 8.29
CA LYS A 77 -10.22 12.19 8.93
C LYS A 77 -10.26 11.68 10.39
N LYS A 78 -10.74 12.52 11.30
CA LYS A 78 -11.00 12.11 12.70
C LYS A 78 -12.07 11.02 12.71
N HIS A 79 -11.84 9.98 13.48
CA HIS A 79 -12.75 8.84 13.63
C HIS A 79 -12.74 8.37 15.08
N ALA A 80 -13.91 7.97 15.58
CA ALA A 80 -14.07 7.48 16.95
C ALA A 80 -14.06 5.94 17.02
N THR A 81 -14.45 5.26 15.93
CA THR A 81 -14.59 3.79 15.91
C THR A 81 -13.47 3.10 15.15
N GLU A 82 -13.14 1.88 15.58
CA GLU A 82 -12.14 1.04 14.90
C GLU A 82 -12.58 0.64 13.49
N THR A 83 -13.88 0.39 13.29
CA THR A 83 -14.43 0.08 11.97
C THR A 83 -14.20 1.23 10.99
N ALA A 84 -14.37 2.48 11.43
CA ALA A 84 -14.02 3.64 10.63
C ALA A 84 -12.51 3.70 10.36
N ALA A 85 -11.67 3.34 11.34
CA ALA A 85 -10.22 3.28 11.16
C ALA A 85 -9.77 2.29 10.06
N LEU A 86 -10.54 1.21 9.85
CA LEU A 86 -10.30 0.20 8.81
C LEU A 86 -10.75 0.62 7.41
N SER A 87 -11.54 1.70 7.28
CA SER A 87 -11.98 2.21 5.98
C SER A 87 -10.81 2.57 5.07
N ILE A 88 -11.00 2.43 3.75
CA ILE A 88 -9.99 2.79 2.76
C ILE A 88 -9.61 4.27 2.87
N GLN A 89 -10.56 5.14 3.23
CA GLN A 89 -10.30 6.57 3.39
C GLN A 89 -9.25 6.85 4.48
N ILE A 90 -9.37 6.20 5.64
CA ILE A 90 -8.47 6.42 6.77
C ILE A 90 -7.21 5.56 6.65
N LYS A 91 -7.37 4.26 6.38
CA LYS A 91 -6.26 3.32 6.25
C LYS A 91 -5.37 3.66 5.05
N GLY A 92 -5.97 4.04 3.91
CA GLY A 92 -5.25 4.47 2.72
C GLY A 92 -4.47 5.77 2.96
N ALA A 93 -5.08 6.77 3.61
CA ALA A 93 -4.39 8.00 3.99
C ALA A 93 -3.20 7.75 4.91
N LYS A 94 -3.37 6.93 5.96
CA LYS A 94 -2.30 6.56 6.89
C LYS A 94 -1.15 5.83 6.17
N LEU A 95 -1.47 4.84 5.33
CA LEU A 95 -0.47 4.09 4.58
C LEU A 95 0.27 4.99 3.59
N TRP A 96 -0.43 5.86 2.88
CA TRP A 96 0.16 6.75 1.88
C TRP A 96 1.11 7.78 2.50
N ASN A 97 0.71 8.40 3.61
CA ASN A 97 1.53 9.40 4.30
C ASN A 97 2.78 8.81 4.94
N GLY A 98 2.78 7.51 5.25
CA GLY A 98 3.93 6.79 5.77
C GLY A 98 4.87 6.23 4.71
N LEU A 99 4.59 6.46 3.41
CA LEU A 99 5.49 6.04 2.34
C LEU A 99 6.70 6.96 2.20
N ASP A 100 7.81 6.40 1.74
CA ASP A 100 8.97 7.18 1.33
C ASP A 100 8.65 8.07 0.14
N ASN A 101 9.20 9.29 0.14
CA ASN A 101 9.03 10.29 -0.93
C ASN A 101 9.36 9.72 -2.33
N ASP A 102 10.28 8.77 -2.38
CA ASP A 102 10.74 8.03 -3.56
C ASP A 102 9.66 7.18 -4.26
N LEU A 103 8.61 6.80 -3.53
CA LEU A 103 7.48 6.05 -4.06
C LEU A 103 6.40 6.98 -4.63
N TRP A 104 6.25 8.18 -4.06
CA TRP A 104 5.31 9.19 -4.56
C TRP A 104 5.69 9.72 -5.95
N ALA A 105 6.98 9.83 -6.23
CA ALA A 105 7.49 10.37 -7.49
C ALA A 105 7.25 9.46 -8.72
N ILE A 106 6.66 8.27 -8.54
CA ILE A 106 6.49 7.29 -9.63
C ILE A 106 5.14 7.51 -10.33
N PRO A 107 5.11 7.96 -11.59
CA PRO A 107 3.83 8.22 -12.27
C PRO A 107 3.15 6.94 -12.76
N LYS A 108 3.92 5.90 -13.11
CA LYS A 108 3.37 4.67 -13.70
C LYS A 108 2.97 3.67 -12.62
N ARG A 109 1.68 3.35 -12.53
CA ARG A 109 1.11 2.32 -11.62
C ARG A 109 1.90 1.01 -11.59
N LYS A 110 2.28 0.47 -12.76
CA LYS A 110 3.06 -0.79 -12.85
C LYS A 110 4.41 -0.69 -12.13
N LYS A 111 5.13 0.42 -12.33
CA LYS A 111 6.44 0.67 -11.68
C LYS A 111 6.27 0.89 -10.18
N PHE A 112 5.23 1.62 -9.78
CA PHE A 112 4.90 1.84 -8.37
C PHE A 112 4.67 0.51 -7.63
N ARG A 113 3.81 -0.36 -8.18
CA ARG A 113 3.53 -1.68 -7.61
C ARG A 113 4.78 -2.55 -7.51
N LEU A 114 5.62 -2.54 -8.54
CA LEU A 114 6.86 -3.32 -8.55
C LEU A 114 7.82 -2.84 -7.44
N LYS A 115 8.07 -1.52 -7.34
CA LYS A 115 8.98 -0.96 -6.33
C LYS A 115 8.46 -1.20 -4.91
N PHE A 116 7.14 -1.04 -4.68
CA PHE A 116 6.51 -1.38 -3.41
C PHE A 116 6.72 -2.87 -3.05
N LYS A 117 6.48 -3.77 -4.01
CA LYS A 117 6.67 -5.21 -3.81
C LYS A 117 8.11 -5.51 -3.40
N THR A 118 9.09 -4.98 -4.12
CA THR A 118 10.52 -5.21 -3.82
C THR A 118 10.90 -4.67 -2.45
N SER A 119 10.44 -3.48 -2.08
CA SER A 119 10.69 -2.88 -0.76
C SER A 119 10.14 -3.76 0.37
N VAL A 120 8.91 -4.26 0.23
CA VAL A 120 8.28 -5.10 1.27
C VAL A 120 8.95 -6.47 1.36
N THR A 121 9.18 -7.16 0.24
CA THR A 121 9.83 -8.49 0.24
C THR A 121 11.25 -8.43 0.79
N ALA A 122 11.97 -7.32 0.65
CA ALA A 122 13.31 -7.15 1.24
C ALA A 122 13.29 -7.17 2.78
N THR A 123 12.17 -6.82 3.40
CA THR A 123 11.99 -6.76 4.87
C THR A 123 11.48 -8.06 5.50
N TYR A 124 11.09 -9.03 4.68
CA TYR A 124 10.73 -10.38 5.15
C TYR A 124 11.96 -11.14 5.63
#